data_AF-A0A2D4RZC8-F1
#
_entry.id   AF-A0A2D4RZC8-F1
#
_cell.length_a   1.000
_cell.length_b   1.000
_cell.length_c   1.000
_cell.angle_alpha   90.00
_cell.angle_beta   90.00
_cell.angle_gamma   90.00
#
_symmetry.space_group_name_H-M   'P 1'
#
loop_
_entity.id
_entity.type
_entity.pdbx_description
1 polymer ?
#
loop_
_entity_poly.entity_id
_entity_poly.type
_entity_poly.pdbx_seq_one_letter_code
_entity_poly.pdbx_strand_id
1 'polypeptide(L)'
;MNQPSIPSVIKFHKQSQQLELAWGEQPVLLSAEFLRVLSPSAEVRGHGSGNEVLQFGKKDVRILKLEPVGNYALKITFDDGHDSGLYNWPYLQDISTQQDRLWQDYLNKLASAGKSRDSGVIQFKSVD
;
A
#
# COMPACT_ATOMS: atom_id res chain seq x y z
N MET A 1 1.72 -23.38 13.88
CA MET A 1 0.95 -22.29 14.54
C MET A 1 1.78 -21.02 14.42
N ASN A 2 1.66 -20.27 13.31
CA ASN A 2 2.34 -18.99 13.19
C ASN A 2 1.54 -17.95 13.97
N GLN A 3 2.05 -17.55 15.13
CA GLN A 3 1.55 -16.34 15.80
C GLN A 3 1.66 -15.16 14.82
N PRO A 4 0.70 -14.22 14.82
CA PRO A 4 0.84 -13.00 14.02
C PRO A 4 2.08 -12.26 14.53
N SER A 5 3.16 -12.34 13.77
CA SER A 5 4.42 -11.70 14.14
C SER A 5 4.24 -10.20 14.01
N ILE A 6 4.26 -9.49 15.14
CA ILE A 6 4.39 -8.04 15.16
C ILE A 6 5.81 -7.73 14.64
N PRO A 7 5.97 -6.82 13.68
CA PRO A 7 7.30 -6.45 13.22
C PRO A 7 8.10 -5.79 14.36
N SER A 8 9.35 -6.21 14.53
CA SER A 8 10.31 -5.64 15.47
C SER A 8 10.68 -4.19 15.13
N VAL A 9 10.56 -3.82 13.85
CA VAL A 9 10.81 -2.45 13.37
C VAL A 9 9.63 -1.96 12.57
N ILE A 10 9.15 -0.76 12.89
CA ILE A 10 8.16 -0.02 12.12
C ILE A 10 8.67 1.41 12.00
N LYS A 11 9.15 1.80 10.83
CA LYS A 11 9.57 3.18 10.56
C LYS A 11 8.95 3.70 9.28
N PHE A 12 8.60 4.99 9.29
CA PHE A 12 8.06 5.64 8.11
C PHE A 12 8.99 6.73 7.60
N HIS A 13 9.44 6.54 6.36
CA HIS A 13 10.30 7.47 5.64
C HIS A 13 9.41 8.47 4.90
N LYS A 14 9.05 9.57 5.56
CA LYS A 14 8.17 10.63 5.01
C LYS A 14 8.66 11.21 3.68
N GLN A 15 9.97 11.35 3.50
CA GLN A 15 10.54 11.92 2.27
C GLN A 15 10.39 10.95 1.09
N SER A 16 10.72 9.68 1.28
CA SER A 16 10.63 8.65 0.24
C SER A 16 9.25 8.01 0.12
N GLN A 17 8.32 8.35 1.02
CA GLN A 17 6.98 7.73 1.12
C GLN A 17 7.06 6.20 1.23
N GLN A 18 7.97 5.70 2.08
CA GLN A 18 8.21 4.27 2.28
C GLN A 18 8.01 3.87 3.75
N LEU A 19 7.32 2.76 3.96
CA LEU A 19 7.16 2.10 5.24
C LEU A 19 8.20 0.97 5.35
N GLU A 20 9.12 1.12 6.30
CA GLU A 20 10.09 0.09 6.69
C GLU A 20 9.46 -0.81 7.76
N LEU A 21 9.39 -2.11 7.46
CA LEU A 21 8.94 -3.14 8.38
C LEU A 21 10.03 -4.20 8.51
N ALA A 22 10.25 -4.75 9.71
CA ALA A 22 11.17 -5.89 9.88
C ALA A 22 10.57 -6.93 10.83
N TRP A 23 10.50 -8.18 10.37
CA TRP A 23 10.07 -9.34 11.17
C TRP A 23 11.24 -10.26 11.57
N GLY A 24 12.47 -9.89 11.21
CA GLY A 24 13.71 -10.64 11.43
C GLY A 24 14.91 -9.74 11.15
N GLU A 25 16.00 -10.31 10.65
CA GLU A 25 17.25 -9.57 10.40
C GLU A 25 17.19 -8.63 9.19
N GLN A 26 16.31 -8.89 8.22
CA GLN A 26 16.21 -8.09 7.00
C GLN A 26 14.95 -7.20 7.02
N PRO A 27 15.12 -5.86 7.00
CA PRO A 27 14.00 -4.94 6.82
C PRO A 27 13.52 -4.96 5.37
N VAL A 28 12.22 -4.72 5.19
CA VAL A 28 11.55 -4.58 3.90
C VAL A 28 10.94 -3.19 3.79
N LEU A 29 10.98 -2.62 2.58
CA LEU A 29 10.49 -1.27 2.30
C LEU A 29 9.27 -1.34 1.38
N LEU A 30 8.12 -0.92 1.91
CA LEU A 30 6.86 -0.86 1.18
C LEU A 30 6.53 0.59 0.83
N SER A 31 6.45 0.90 -0.46
CA SER A 31 6.09 2.25 -0.91
C SER A 31 4.61 2.56 -0.64
N ALA A 32 4.28 3.84 -0.43
CA ALA A 32 2.91 4.31 -0.25
C ALA A 32 1.98 3.88 -1.40
N GLU A 33 2.46 3.95 -2.65
CA GLU A 33 1.74 3.47 -3.83
C GLU A 33 1.39 1.98 -3.70
N PHE A 34 2.38 1.13 -3.39
CA PHE A 34 2.20 -0.30 -3.24
C PHE A 34 1.18 -0.63 -2.16
N LEU A 35 1.30 0.01 -0.99
CA LEU A 35 0.35 -0.15 0.11
C LEU A 35 -1.05 0.28 -0.33
N ARG A 36 -1.19 1.42 -1.00
CA ARG A 36 -2.49 1.97 -1.41
C ARG A 36 -3.22 1.11 -2.44
N VAL A 37 -2.51 0.60 -3.44
CA VAL A 37 -3.11 -0.22 -4.51
C VAL A 37 -3.46 -1.63 -4.02
N LEU A 38 -2.74 -2.12 -3.01
CA LEU A 38 -3.04 -3.36 -2.30
C LEU A 38 -3.79 -3.10 -0.99
N SER A 39 -4.48 -1.96 -0.86
CA SER A 39 -5.21 -1.70 0.38
C SER A 39 -6.40 -2.66 0.49
N PRO A 40 -6.53 -3.42 1.59
CA PRO A 40 -7.65 -4.36 1.77
C PRO A 40 -8.99 -3.64 1.98
N SER A 41 -8.95 -2.32 2.23
CA SER A 41 -10.12 -1.49 2.52
C SER A 41 -10.75 -0.83 1.30
N ALA A 42 -10.23 -1.06 0.08
CA ALA A 42 -10.70 -0.41 -1.14
C ALA A 42 -12.04 -1.00 -1.65
N GLU A 43 -13.05 -1.01 -0.79
CA GLU A 43 -14.41 -1.57 -0.95
C GLU A 43 -14.55 -2.95 -0.28
N VAL A 44 -15.30 -2.94 0.83
CA VAL A 44 -15.80 -4.14 1.52
C VAL A 44 -16.10 -5.22 0.49
N ARG A 45 -15.49 -6.40 0.67
CA ARG A 45 -15.80 -7.68 -0.01
C ARG A 45 -17.27 -7.73 -0.44
N GLY A 46 -17.56 -7.16 -1.60
CA GLY A 46 -18.87 -7.20 -2.23
C GLY A 46 -18.93 -8.55 -2.91
N HIS A 47 -19.30 -9.58 -2.15
CA HIS A 47 -19.91 -10.82 -2.59
C HIS A 47 -19.77 -11.11 -4.11
N GLY A 48 -18.60 -11.60 -4.55
CA GLY A 48 -18.38 -12.07 -5.93
C GLY A 48 -16.97 -11.79 -6.45
N SER A 49 -16.25 -12.86 -6.84
CA SER A 49 -15.00 -12.77 -7.59
C SER A 49 -15.18 -11.86 -8.82
N GLY A 50 -14.48 -10.71 -8.87
CA GLY A 50 -14.37 -9.90 -10.11
C GLY A 50 -14.67 -8.40 -10.03
N ASN A 51 -15.07 -7.83 -8.89
CA ASN A 51 -15.31 -6.38 -8.73
C ASN A 51 -14.25 -5.68 -7.84
N GLU A 52 -12.99 -6.08 -7.94
CA GLU A 52 -11.90 -5.31 -7.34
C GLU A 52 -11.68 -4.05 -8.20
N VAL A 53 -11.99 -2.87 -7.65
CA VAL A 53 -11.77 -1.61 -8.38
C VAL A 53 -10.27 -1.37 -8.51
N LEU A 54 -9.77 -1.53 -9.73
CA LEU A 54 -8.37 -1.29 -10.06
C LEU A 54 -8.00 0.17 -9.75
N GLN A 55 -7.12 0.34 -8.77
CA GLN A 55 -6.62 1.66 -8.38
C GLN A 55 -5.54 2.11 -9.37
N PHE A 56 -5.80 3.15 -10.17
CA PHE A 56 -4.84 3.72 -11.11
C PHE A 56 -4.56 5.20 -10.78
N GLY A 57 -3.50 5.77 -11.34
CA GLY A 57 -3.12 7.16 -11.08
C GLY A 57 -2.66 7.43 -9.65
N LYS A 58 -2.14 6.41 -8.94
CA LYS A 58 -1.74 6.50 -7.52
C LYS A 58 -0.23 6.61 -7.32
N LYS A 59 0.54 6.88 -8.38
CA LYS A 59 2.01 7.00 -8.28
C LYS A 59 2.47 8.06 -7.28
N ASP A 60 1.78 9.21 -7.18
CA ASP A 60 2.12 10.26 -6.21
C ASP A 60 1.39 10.11 -4.87
N VAL A 61 0.69 9.01 -4.62
CA VAL A 61 -0.07 8.87 -3.37
C VAL A 61 0.87 8.91 -2.17
N ARG A 62 0.48 9.68 -1.16
CA ARG A 62 1.26 9.86 0.07
C ARG A 62 0.52 9.29 1.26
N ILE A 63 1.28 8.79 2.21
CA ILE A 63 0.79 8.43 3.54
C ILE A 63 0.79 9.68 4.40
N LEU A 64 -0.39 10.09 4.83
CA LEU A 64 -0.60 11.20 5.75
C LEU A 64 -0.39 10.78 7.21
N LYS A 65 -0.90 9.60 7.56
CA LYS A 65 -0.92 9.14 8.95
C LYS A 65 -0.77 7.63 9.04
N LEU A 66 -0.07 7.20 10.09
CA LEU A 66 0.10 5.81 10.47
C LEU A 66 -0.26 5.67 11.94
N GLU A 67 -1.25 4.84 12.23
CA GLU A 67 -1.78 4.64 13.57
C GLU A 67 -1.81 3.15 13.90
N PRO A 68 -1.13 2.69 14.95
CA PRO A 68 -1.27 1.32 15.41
C PRO A 68 -2.70 1.10 15.94
N VAL A 69 -3.35 0.03 15.50
CA VAL A 69 -4.67 -0.38 15.96
C VAL A 69 -4.50 -1.62 16.85
N GLY A 70 -4.54 -1.38 18.15
CA GLY A 70 -4.23 -2.41 19.16
C GLY A 70 -2.86 -3.04 18.89
N ASN A 71 -2.78 -4.36 19.01
CA ASN A 71 -1.55 -5.13 18.78
C ASN A 71 -1.60 -6.00 17.51
N TYR A 72 -2.55 -5.75 16.58
CA TYR A 72 -2.79 -6.67 15.46
C TYR A 72 -2.75 -6.01 14.07
N ALA A 73 -2.84 -4.68 13.99
CA ALA A 73 -2.90 -3.98 12.72
C ALA A 73 -2.32 -2.57 12.77
N LEU A 74 -2.03 -2.05 11.58
CA LEU A 74 -1.65 -0.68 11.30
C LEU A 74 -2.73 -0.03 10.42
N LYS A 75 -3.31 1.06 10.91
CA LYS A 75 -4.19 1.93 10.11
C LYS A 75 -3.32 2.94 9.36
N ILE A 76 -3.53 3.03 8.05
CA ILE A 76 -2.81 3.92 7.15
C ILE A 76 -3.82 4.86 6.49
N THR A 77 -3.59 6.16 6.64
CA THR A 77 -4.35 7.22 5.99
C THR A 77 -3.53 7.77 4.84
N PHE A 78 -4.14 7.82 3.65
CA PHE A 78 -3.53 8.34 2.43
C PHE A 78 -4.13 9.68 2.02
N ASP A 79 -3.35 10.48 1.31
CA ASP A 79 -3.72 11.83 0.86
C ASP A 79 -4.82 11.85 -0.21
N ASP A 80 -5.00 10.74 -0.92
CA ASP A 80 -6.03 10.53 -1.94
C ASP A 80 -7.46 10.38 -1.35
N GLY A 81 -7.68 10.81 -0.10
CA GLY A 81 -8.95 10.69 0.62
C GLY A 81 -9.23 9.30 1.20
N HIS A 82 -8.28 8.36 1.12
CA HIS A 82 -8.44 7.02 1.68
C HIS A 82 -7.97 6.97 3.15
N ASP A 83 -8.90 6.98 4.10
CA ASP A 83 -8.56 7.00 5.53
C ASP A 83 -8.74 5.65 6.25
N SER A 84 -9.35 4.66 5.59
CA SER A 84 -9.77 3.40 6.22
C SER A 84 -8.82 2.22 6.01
N GLY A 85 -7.61 2.44 5.50
CA GLY A 85 -6.66 1.36 5.16
C GLY A 85 -6.19 0.60 6.41
N LEU A 86 -6.74 -0.57 6.70
CA LEU A 86 -6.40 -1.36 7.88
C LEU A 86 -5.56 -2.58 7.47
N TYR A 87 -4.29 -2.56 7.84
CA TYR A 87 -3.33 -3.60 7.47
C TYR A 87 -2.96 -4.41 8.69
N ASN A 88 -3.47 -5.64 8.78
CA ASN A 88 -3.06 -6.54 9.85
C ASN A 88 -1.63 -7.06 9.63
N TRP A 89 -0.92 -7.42 10.71
CA TRP A 89 0.46 -7.89 10.62
C TRP A 89 0.68 -9.08 9.68
N PRO A 90 -0.13 -10.16 9.71
CA PRO A 90 0.08 -11.26 8.79
C PRO A 90 -0.13 -10.85 7.32
N TYR A 91 -1.05 -9.92 7.03
CA TYR A 91 -1.22 -9.37 5.69
C TYR A 91 -0.02 -8.54 5.25
N LEU A 92 0.51 -7.66 6.10
CA LEU A 92 1.72 -6.89 5.81
C LEU A 92 2.92 -7.80 5.53
N GLN A 93 3.05 -8.87 6.32
CA GLN A 93 4.09 -9.86 6.13
C GLN A 93 3.92 -10.58 4.78
N ASP A 94 2.70 -11.04 4.45
CA ASP A 94 2.39 -11.71 3.18
C ASP A 94 2.75 -10.82 1.98
N ILE A 95 2.21 -9.60 1.92
CA ILE A 95 2.47 -8.69 0.78
C ILE A 95 3.93 -8.26 0.69
N SER A 96 4.66 -8.26 1.81
CA SER A 96 6.09 -7.96 1.80
C SER A 96 6.93 -9.08 1.18
N THR A 97 6.58 -10.35 1.46
CA THR A 97 7.28 -11.50 0.86
C THR A 97 6.94 -11.70 -0.62
N GLN A 98 5.75 -11.26 -1.03
CA GLN A 98 5.25 -11.40 -2.40
C GLN A 98 5.29 -10.08 -3.17
N GLN A 99 6.05 -9.09 -2.69
CA GLN A 99 6.03 -7.72 -3.21
C GLN A 99 6.22 -7.66 -4.72
N ASP A 100 7.25 -8.34 -5.24
CA ASP A 100 7.57 -8.33 -6.67
C ASP A 100 6.43 -8.94 -7.50
N ARG A 101 5.90 -10.09 -7.06
CA ARG A 101 4.80 -10.79 -7.73
C ARG A 101 3.52 -9.96 -7.77
N LEU A 102 3.09 -9.44 -6.61
CA LEU A 102 1.87 -8.63 -6.50
C LEU A 102 2.01 -7.32 -7.29
N TRP A 103 3.22 -6.77 -7.32
CA TRP A 103 3.52 -5.58 -8.09
C TRP A 103 3.44 -5.84 -9.60
N GLN A 104 4.01 -6.94 -10.08
CA GLN A 104 3.88 -7.33 -11.49
C GLN A 104 2.42 -7.61 -11.87
N ASP A 105 1.65 -8.28 -11.01
CA ASP A 105 0.20 -8.49 -11.21
C ASP A 105 -0.55 -7.15 -11.37
N TYR A 106 -0.26 -6.19 -10.50
CA TYR A 106 -0.81 -4.84 -10.59
C TYR A 106 -0.45 -4.14 -11.91
N LEU A 107 0.81 -4.20 -12.33
CA LEU A 107 1.24 -3.63 -13.61
C LEU A 107 0.54 -4.27 -14.81
N ASN A 108 0.37 -5.60 -14.78
CA ASN A 108 -0.35 -6.33 -15.82
C ASN A 108 -1.82 -5.90 -15.88
N LYS A 109 -2.49 -5.77 -14.72
CA LYS A 109 -3.87 -5.28 -14.64
C LYS A 109 -4.02 -3.87 -15.21
N LEU A 110 -3.07 -2.97 -14.90
CA LEU A 110 -3.05 -1.63 -15.49
C LEU A 110 -2.89 -1.68 -17.02
N ALA A 111 -1.95 -2.48 -17.52
CA ALA A 111 -1.71 -2.64 -18.95
C ALA A 111 -2.95 -3.20 -19.68
N SER A 112 -3.57 -4.25 -19.14
CA SER A 112 -4.79 -4.83 -19.71
C SER A 112 -5.99 -3.88 -19.68
N ALA A 113 -6.06 -2.99 -18.69
CA ALA A 113 -7.10 -1.97 -18.59
C ALA A 113 -6.79 -0.68 -19.38
N GLY A 114 -5.60 -0.58 -20.00
CA GLY A 114 -5.14 0.66 -20.67
C GLY A 114 -4.99 1.84 -19.70
N LYS A 115 -4.74 1.57 -18.41
CA LYS A 115 -4.57 2.56 -17.35
C LYS A 115 -3.08 2.76 -17.03
N SER A 116 -2.76 3.87 -16.37
CA SER A 116 -1.39 4.21 -15.97
C SER A 116 -1.29 4.41 -14.46
N ARG A 117 -0.08 4.16 -13.94
CA ARG A 117 0.28 4.50 -12.55
C ARG A 117 0.30 6.01 -12.33
N ASP A 118 0.72 6.73 -13.36
CA ASP A 118 0.85 8.18 -13.33
C ASP A 118 -0.52 8.84 -13.12
N SER A 119 -0.57 9.80 -12.20
CA SER A 119 -1.80 10.50 -11.84
C SER A 119 -2.33 11.40 -12.96
N GLY A 120 -1.61 11.54 -14.09
CA GLY A 120 -2.00 12.40 -15.20
C GLY A 120 -1.98 13.89 -14.85
N VAL A 121 -1.52 14.23 -13.64
CA VAL A 121 -1.39 15.61 -13.19
C VAL A 121 -0.19 16.18 -13.90
N ILE A 122 -0.45 17.03 -14.89
CA ILE A 122 0.57 17.89 -15.48
C ILE A 122 1.12 18.72 -14.33
N GLN A 123 2.29 18.35 -13.82
CA GLN A 123 3.00 19.10 -12.79
C GLN A 123 3.38 20.44 -13.43
N PHE A 124 2.54 21.46 -13.27
CA PHE A 124 2.90 22.85 -13.55
C PHE A 124 4.02 23.20 -12.58
N LYS A 125 5.25 23.01 -13.05
CA LYS A 125 6.46 23.42 -12.35
C LYS A 125 6.53 24.93 -12.54
N SER A 126 5.98 25.68 -11.58
CA SER A 126 6.22 27.12 -11.50
C SER A 126 7.73 27.34 -11.46
N VAL A 127 8.28 27.87 -12.53
CA VAL A 127 9.63 28.45 -12.53
C VAL A 127 9.48 29.84 -11.91
N ASP A 128 10.16 30.04 -10.78
CA ASP A 128 10.47 31.38 -10.27
C ASP A 128 11.61 31.96 -11.11
#